data_AF-A0A928SRS4-F1
#
_entry.id   AF-A0A928SRS4-F1
#
_cell.length_a   1.000
_cell.length_b   1.000
_cell.length_c   1.000
_cell.angle_alpha   90.00
_cell.angle_beta   90.00
_cell.angle_gamma   90.00
#
_symmetry.space_group_name_H-M   'P 1'
#
loop_
_entity.id
_entity.type
_entity.pdbx_description
1 polymer ?
#
loop_
_entity_poly.entity_id
_entity_poly.type
_entity_poly.pdbx_seq_one_letter_code
_entity_poly.pdbx_strand_id
1 'polypeptide(L)'
;MNPNLPVGGSALNLQLGAREALPASLTQLGLAFSYARFADEYRGSEKVHEDEPELDAFITQLSLRHYFGQGFAADLALPAGTIWVEPGHGEPTRRLSGFGDLELGASYDFAAVWGAGGYQPSLTLRLGLGLPTGRQGTIGEEDPGHTDDGHGSVPPNILAIGYGAYSGSAELRLTQFASRYFGVSPSVSAREPFGASESGLTMGGTYLMGLDALAVPVPWLVVSAGGLLQVRPHSEEEVEGRILNSGGRAVFATASASVRASERVAFGVGGRVPVHTQVQGQQISETFSLMASLSVSFGGGGGEDEHDHEGESGHEHGDEHADEHADEHDHGEEPAKAGDVRDAARGGESFVLSQALAPGKVTVVDFWATWCHPCKHIDARLDHLAAKHPNLAVRRVEVPDFDSRAAVEHLPKENSLPQLWIFDGSGKRRATVTTLEDLERELMPLLQSK
;
A
#
# COMPACT_ATOMS: atom_id res chain seq x y z
N MET A 1 9.92 -21.74 10.93
CA MET A 1 10.20 -20.64 9.97
C MET A 1 9.36 -19.43 10.28
N ASN A 2 9.78 -18.21 9.91
CA ASN A 2 8.93 -17.03 10.11
C ASN A 2 8.10 -16.77 8.82
N PRO A 3 6.79 -17.08 8.78
CA PRO A 3 5.90 -16.75 7.66
C PRO A 3 5.77 -15.22 7.40
N ASN A 4 6.45 -14.38 8.18
CA ASN A 4 6.43 -12.93 8.05
C ASN A 4 7.59 -12.33 7.23
N LEU A 5 8.28 -13.10 6.37
CA LEU A 5 8.92 -12.43 5.23
C LEU A 5 7.79 -11.75 4.46
N PRO A 6 7.85 -10.43 4.20
CA PRO A 6 6.77 -9.71 3.56
C PRO A 6 6.40 -10.40 2.26
N VAL A 7 5.30 -11.17 2.31
CA VAL A 7 4.75 -11.95 1.21
C VAL A 7 4.54 -11.01 0.03
N GLY A 8 4.83 -11.47 -1.18
CA GLY A 8 4.99 -10.73 -2.45
C GLY A 8 3.95 -9.67 -2.85
N GLY A 9 2.93 -9.37 -2.04
CA GLY A 9 2.11 -8.17 -2.14
C GLY A 9 2.78 -6.89 -1.63
N SER A 10 3.71 -6.96 -0.66
CA SER A 10 4.27 -5.76 0.01
C SER A 10 4.97 -4.78 -0.94
N ALA A 11 5.58 -5.28 -2.00
CA ALA A 11 6.26 -4.50 -3.04
C ALA A 11 5.33 -3.47 -3.73
N LEU A 12 4.15 -3.92 -4.14
CA LEU A 12 3.16 -3.09 -4.84
C LEU A 12 2.31 -2.30 -3.83
N ASN A 13 2.10 -2.81 -2.62
CA ASN A 13 1.40 -2.10 -1.53
C ASN A 13 2.17 -0.87 -1.06
N LEU A 14 3.50 -0.96 -0.95
CA LEU A 14 4.36 0.18 -0.61
C LEU A 14 4.29 1.29 -1.66
N GLN A 15 4.03 0.91 -2.92
CA GLN A 15 4.00 1.82 -4.06
C GLN A 15 2.61 2.40 -4.30
N LEU A 16 1.55 1.59 -4.11
CA LEU A 16 0.15 2.02 -4.21
C LEU A 16 -0.28 2.77 -2.95
N GLY A 17 -0.32 2.13 -1.77
CA GLY A 17 -0.95 2.70 -0.57
C GLY A 17 -0.29 3.99 -0.03
N ALA A 18 0.99 4.22 -0.32
CA ALA A 18 1.71 5.38 0.16
C ALA A 18 1.80 6.57 -0.83
N ARG A 19 1.36 6.40 -2.09
CA ARG A 19 1.51 7.45 -3.13
C ARG A 19 0.30 7.63 -4.02
N GLU A 20 -0.53 6.61 -4.18
CA GLU A 20 -1.69 6.61 -5.07
C GLU A 20 -2.93 6.17 -4.27
N ALA A 21 -4.09 6.74 -4.58
CA ALA A 21 -5.33 6.24 -4.01
C ALA A 21 -5.53 4.78 -4.43
N LEU A 22 -5.86 3.92 -3.47
CA LEU A 22 -6.16 2.52 -3.77
C LEU A 22 -7.37 2.44 -4.71
N PRO A 23 -7.28 1.70 -5.83
CA PRO A 23 -8.36 1.61 -6.81
C PRO A 23 -9.63 1.00 -6.21
N ALA A 24 -10.79 1.40 -6.75
CA ALA A 24 -12.11 0.99 -6.26
C ALA A 24 -12.34 -0.54 -6.33
N SER A 25 -11.73 -1.21 -7.32
CA SER A 25 -11.72 -2.66 -7.37
C SER A 25 -10.49 -3.15 -8.10
N LEU A 26 -9.56 -3.76 -7.38
CA LEU A 26 -8.33 -4.33 -7.94
C LEU A 26 -8.07 -5.68 -7.28
N THR A 27 -7.77 -6.68 -8.09
CA THR A 27 -7.36 -8.00 -7.62
C THR A 27 -5.89 -8.20 -7.94
N GLN A 28 -5.11 -8.67 -6.97
CA GLN A 28 -3.71 -9.00 -7.12
C GLN A 28 -3.51 -10.49 -6.86
N LEU A 29 -2.92 -11.17 -7.83
CA LEU A 29 -2.42 -12.54 -7.68
C LEU A 29 -0.90 -12.47 -7.51
N GLY A 30 -0.41 -12.99 -6.39
CA GLY A 30 1.01 -13.03 -6.05
C GLY A 30 1.54 -14.46 -5.99
N LEU A 31 2.77 -14.65 -6.46
CA LEU A 31 3.55 -15.87 -6.32
C LEU A 31 4.88 -15.49 -5.67
N ALA A 32 5.23 -16.14 -4.55
CA ALA A 32 6.46 -15.90 -3.83
C ALA A 32 7.27 -17.19 -3.67
N PHE A 33 8.58 -17.06 -3.80
CA PHE A 33 9.57 -18.09 -3.57
C PHE A 33 10.50 -17.62 -2.46
N SER A 34 10.68 -18.42 -1.43
CA SER A 34 11.62 -18.16 -0.35
C SER A 34 12.65 -19.26 -0.29
N TYR A 35 13.92 -18.89 -0.16
CA TYR A 35 15.03 -19.77 0.11
C TYR A 35 15.65 -19.39 1.44
N ALA A 36 15.80 -20.33 2.36
CA ALA A 36 16.45 -20.11 3.64
C ALA A 36 17.52 -21.19 3.88
N ARG A 37 18.67 -20.76 4.37
CA ARG A 37 19.78 -21.65 4.74
C ARG A 37 19.94 -21.66 6.26
N PHE A 38 20.09 -22.86 6.80
CA PHE A 38 20.33 -23.12 8.22
C PHE A 38 21.63 -23.92 8.33
N ALA A 39 22.73 -23.26 8.65
CA ALA A 39 24.05 -23.89 8.68
C ALA A 39 24.89 -23.50 9.90
N ASP A 40 24.77 -22.26 10.37
CA ASP A 40 25.55 -21.77 11.50
C ASP A 40 24.89 -22.11 12.83
N GLU A 41 25.40 -21.70 13.98
CA GLU A 41 24.68 -21.75 15.27
C GLU A 41 24.38 -20.31 15.71
N TYR A 42 23.26 -20.10 16.41
CA TYR A 42 23.00 -18.80 17.03
C TYR A 42 23.77 -18.65 18.33
N ARG A 43 24.10 -17.41 18.69
CA ARG A 43 24.83 -17.15 19.93
C ARG A 43 23.95 -17.55 21.12
N GLY A 44 24.33 -18.61 21.83
CA GLY A 44 23.59 -19.16 22.97
C GLY A 44 22.69 -20.35 22.65
N SER A 45 22.67 -20.85 21.41
CA SER A 45 22.08 -22.17 21.10
C SER A 45 23.11 -23.29 21.30
N GLU A 46 22.64 -24.47 21.65
CA GLU A 46 23.41 -25.72 21.60
C GLU A 46 22.76 -26.63 20.54
N LYS A 47 23.57 -27.28 19.70
CA LYS A 47 23.08 -28.37 18.82
C LYS A 47 22.54 -29.52 19.67
N VAL A 48 21.47 -30.15 19.21
CA VAL A 48 20.93 -31.37 19.83
C VAL A 48 21.89 -32.55 19.61
N HIS A 49 22.55 -32.58 18.45
CA HIS A 49 23.58 -33.58 18.09
C HIS A 49 24.76 -32.93 17.37
N GLU A 50 25.99 -33.41 17.60
CA GLU A 50 27.19 -32.91 16.91
C GLU A 50 27.08 -33.04 15.37
N ASP A 51 26.32 -34.04 14.91
CA ASP A 51 26.08 -34.36 13.50
C ASP A 51 24.80 -33.72 12.91
N GLU A 52 24.25 -32.67 13.52
CA GLU A 52 23.08 -31.98 12.94
C GLU A 52 23.36 -31.49 11.50
N PRO A 53 22.52 -31.88 10.52
CA PRO A 53 22.76 -31.55 9.12
C PRO A 53 22.50 -30.07 8.85
N GLU A 54 23.29 -29.49 7.96
CA GLU A 54 22.92 -28.23 7.32
C GLU A 54 21.60 -28.44 6.56
N LEU A 55 20.78 -27.39 6.49
CA LEU A 55 19.46 -27.50 5.88
C LEU A 55 19.18 -26.31 4.97
N ASP A 56 18.83 -26.63 3.73
CA ASP A 56 18.34 -25.68 2.75
C ASP A 56 16.84 -25.86 2.58
N ALA A 57 16.10 -24.76 2.62
CA ALA A 57 14.65 -24.79 2.59
C ALA A 57 14.07 -23.88 1.52
N PHE A 58 13.17 -24.44 0.72
CA PHE A 58 12.52 -23.76 -0.39
C PHE A 58 11.02 -23.75 -0.15
N ILE A 59 10.43 -22.57 -0.06
CA ILE A 59 8.99 -22.39 0.18
C ILE A 59 8.39 -21.66 -1.01
N THR A 60 7.29 -22.18 -1.54
CA THR A 60 6.48 -21.48 -2.54
C THR A 60 5.16 -21.06 -1.91
N GLN A 61 4.69 -19.85 -2.19
CA GLN A 61 3.43 -19.33 -1.68
C GLN A 61 2.64 -18.63 -2.79
N LEU A 62 1.35 -18.96 -2.87
CA LEU A 62 0.37 -18.25 -3.69
C LEU A 62 -0.41 -17.29 -2.79
N SER A 63 -0.67 -16.08 -3.27
CA SER A 63 -1.50 -15.11 -2.56
C SER A 63 -2.50 -14.46 -3.49
N LEU A 64 -3.70 -14.22 -2.99
CA LEU A 64 -4.73 -13.42 -3.65
C LEU A 64 -5.09 -12.26 -2.72
N ARG A 65 -5.09 -11.05 -3.24
CA ARG A 65 -5.56 -9.86 -2.53
C ARG A 65 -6.62 -9.18 -3.39
N HIS A 66 -7.73 -8.77 -2.78
CA HIS A 66 -8.74 -7.98 -3.46
C HIS A 66 -8.99 -6.68 -2.70
N TYR A 67 -8.88 -5.56 -3.42
CA TYR A 67 -9.21 -4.22 -2.95
C TYR A 67 -10.67 -3.94 -3.27
N PHE A 68 -11.41 -3.44 -2.28
CA PHE A 68 -12.82 -3.08 -2.41
C PHE A 68 -13.03 -1.56 -2.51
N GLY A 69 -11.93 -0.80 -2.61
CA GLY A 69 -11.94 0.66 -2.52
C GLY A 69 -11.94 1.17 -1.08
N GLN A 70 -11.82 2.49 -0.94
CA GLN A 70 -11.88 3.20 0.36
C GLN A 70 -10.93 2.65 1.43
N GLY A 71 -9.75 2.15 1.01
CA GLY A 71 -8.72 1.65 1.92
C GLY A 71 -8.84 0.17 2.29
N PHE A 72 -9.96 -0.49 2.01
CA PHE A 72 -10.18 -1.87 2.45
C PHE A 72 -9.69 -2.90 1.43
N ALA A 73 -9.04 -3.96 1.94
CA ALA A 73 -8.66 -5.13 1.17
C ALA A 73 -8.82 -6.43 1.96
N ALA A 74 -9.12 -7.52 1.26
CA ALA A 74 -9.08 -8.88 1.81
C ALA A 74 -7.92 -9.66 1.17
N ASP A 75 -7.33 -10.53 1.97
CA ASP A 75 -6.15 -11.33 1.64
C ASP A 75 -6.43 -12.82 1.86
N LEU A 76 -5.90 -13.63 0.94
CA LEU A 76 -5.80 -15.07 1.04
C LEU A 76 -4.35 -15.45 0.69
N ALA A 77 -3.69 -16.22 1.54
CA ALA A 77 -2.34 -16.71 1.28
C ALA A 77 -2.28 -18.22 1.56
N LEU A 78 -1.78 -18.98 0.58
CA LEU A 78 -1.73 -20.42 0.55
C LEU A 78 -0.30 -20.86 0.25
N PRO A 79 0.38 -21.57 1.16
CA PRO A 79 1.65 -22.22 0.85
C PRO A 79 1.42 -23.29 -0.23
N ALA A 80 2.11 -23.16 -1.37
CA ALA A 80 1.97 -24.03 -2.52
C ALA A 80 2.99 -25.18 -2.54
N GLY A 81 3.79 -25.32 -1.48
CA GLY A 81 4.72 -26.42 -1.26
C GLY A 81 5.99 -25.98 -0.53
N THR A 82 6.66 -26.93 0.12
CA THR A 82 7.97 -26.74 0.74
C THR A 82 8.87 -27.92 0.40
N ILE A 83 10.15 -27.64 0.13
CA ILE A 83 11.17 -28.65 -0.15
C ILE A 83 12.34 -28.38 0.78
N TRP A 84 12.83 -29.43 1.42
CA TRP A 84 14.01 -29.39 2.29
C TRP A 84 15.12 -30.23 1.66
N VAL A 85 16.35 -29.74 1.75
CA VAL A 85 17.52 -30.41 1.16
C VAL A 85 18.67 -30.35 2.16
N GLU A 86 19.28 -31.49 2.44
CA GLU A 86 20.53 -31.59 3.19
C GLU A 86 21.71 -31.42 2.21
N PRO A 87 22.51 -30.35 2.33
CA PRO A 87 23.67 -30.12 1.47
C PRO A 87 24.70 -31.25 1.62
N GLY A 88 25.20 -31.78 0.50
CA GLY A 88 26.28 -32.78 0.49
C GLY A 88 25.84 -34.23 0.25
N HIS A 89 24.55 -34.53 0.35
CA HIS A 89 23.98 -35.79 -0.15
C HIS A 89 23.44 -35.57 -1.58
N GLY A 90 23.89 -36.39 -2.53
CA GLY A 90 23.65 -36.19 -3.99
C GLY A 90 22.19 -36.32 -4.45
N GLU A 91 21.29 -36.73 -3.56
CA GLU A 91 19.85 -36.75 -3.77
C GLU A 91 19.17 -35.94 -2.66
N PRO A 92 18.10 -35.17 -2.96
CA PRO A 92 17.33 -34.48 -1.93
C PRO A 92 16.72 -35.52 -1.00
N THR A 93 17.35 -35.71 0.16
CA THR A 93 17.09 -36.84 1.06
C THR A 93 15.71 -36.79 1.70
N ARG A 94 15.02 -35.63 1.73
CA ARG A 94 13.71 -35.50 2.42
C ARG A 94 12.74 -34.53 1.78
N ARG A 95 11.68 -35.04 1.15
CA ARG A 95 10.52 -34.24 0.72
C ARG A 95 9.43 -34.27 1.79
N LEU A 96 9.41 -33.28 2.68
CA LEU A 96 8.21 -32.99 3.48
C LEU A 96 7.20 -32.27 2.59
N SER A 97 6.17 -32.98 2.12
CA SER A 97 5.06 -32.37 1.38
C SER A 97 3.97 -31.92 2.34
N GLY A 98 3.73 -30.61 2.42
CA GLY A 98 2.61 -30.02 3.16
C GLY A 98 2.26 -28.63 2.64
N PHE A 99 0.99 -28.24 2.80
CA PHE A 99 0.45 -26.94 2.37
C PHE A 99 0.54 -25.86 3.45
N GLY A 100 1.15 -26.14 4.60
CA GLY A 100 1.32 -25.17 5.71
C GLY A 100 0.02 -24.54 6.23
N ASP A 101 0.15 -23.41 6.91
CA ASP A 101 -0.98 -22.60 7.37
C ASP A 101 -1.54 -21.77 6.22
N LEU A 102 -2.84 -21.90 5.97
CA LEU A 102 -3.61 -20.96 5.16
C LEU A 102 -3.80 -19.66 5.92
N GLU A 103 -3.53 -18.53 5.29
CA GLU A 103 -3.73 -17.21 5.90
C GLU A 103 -4.92 -16.50 5.25
N LEU A 104 -5.87 -16.12 6.09
CA LEU A 104 -6.92 -15.17 5.75
C LEU A 104 -6.56 -13.83 6.37
N GLY A 105 -6.77 -12.74 5.64
CA GLY A 105 -6.50 -11.41 6.17
C GLY A 105 -7.48 -10.36 5.68
N ALA A 106 -7.57 -9.29 6.45
CA ALA A 106 -8.19 -8.05 6.05
C ALA A 106 -7.24 -6.91 6.38
N SER A 107 -7.17 -5.91 5.51
CA SER A 107 -6.39 -4.71 5.76
C SER A 107 -7.19 -3.46 5.46
N TYR A 108 -6.86 -2.40 6.19
CA TYR A 108 -7.40 -1.07 6.00
C TYR A 108 -6.25 -0.06 5.94
N ASP A 109 -6.17 0.69 4.85
CA ASP A 109 -5.30 1.84 4.70
C ASP A 109 -6.07 3.12 5.06
N PHE A 110 -5.67 3.73 6.17
CA PHE A 110 -6.29 4.94 6.68
C PHE A 110 -6.00 6.18 5.81
N ALA A 111 -5.09 6.11 4.83
CA ALA A 111 -4.98 7.13 3.78
C ALA A 111 -6.31 7.40 3.07
N ALA A 112 -7.22 6.42 3.03
CA ALA A 112 -8.56 6.60 2.48
C ALA A 112 -9.46 7.55 3.28
N VAL A 113 -9.14 7.82 4.55
CA VAL A 113 -9.93 8.71 5.44
C VAL A 113 -9.46 10.16 5.34
N TRP A 114 -8.15 10.38 5.33
CA TRP A 114 -7.54 11.71 5.40
C TRP A 114 -6.96 12.22 4.07
N GLY A 115 -7.15 11.47 2.99
CA GLY A 115 -6.62 11.77 1.66
C GLY A 115 -5.31 11.04 1.39
N ALA A 116 -5.11 10.65 0.14
CA ALA A 116 -3.84 10.11 -0.34
C ALA A 116 -3.07 11.23 -1.04
N GLY A 117 -1.79 11.39 -0.72
CA GLY A 117 -0.94 12.42 -1.31
C GLY A 117 0.53 12.08 -1.17
N GLY A 118 1.38 12.62 -2.04
CA GLY A 118 2.80 12.23 -2.16
C GLY A 118 3.65 12.38 -0.88
N TYR A 119 3.14 13.11 0.12
CA TYR A 119 3.76 13.34 1.43
C TYR A 119 2.83 13.04 2.62
N GLN A 120 1.64 12.50 2.37
CA GLN A 120 0.73 12.12 3.46
C GLN A 120 1.08 10.71 3.94
N PRO A 121 1.06 10.47 5.26
CA PRO A 121 1.34 9.15 5.80
C PRO A 121 0.25 8.14 5.40
N SER A 122 0.69 6.98 4.93
CA SER A 122 -0.17 5.79 4.85
C SER A 122 -0.01 5.00 6.14
N LEU A 123 -1.11 4.82 6.85
CA LEU A 123 -1.17 3.94 8.01
C LEU A 123 -2.01 2.74 7.60
N THR A 124 -1.42 1.56 7.59
CA THR A 124 -2.11 0.31 7.28
C THR A 124 -2.25 -0.52 8.55
N LEU A 125 -3.49 -0.91 8.88
CA LEU A 125 -3.77 -1.98 9.84
C LEU A 125 -4.12 -3.24 9.04
N ARG A 126 -3.46 -4.35 9.35
CA ARG A 126 -3.79 -5.67 8.82
C ARG A 126 -4.10 -6.61 9.98
N LEU A 127 -5.20 -7.33 9.87
CA LEU A 127 -5.59 -8.40 10.78
C LEU A 127 -5.61 -9.70 10.00
N GLY A 128 -5.19 -10.79 10.61
CA GLY A 128 -5.13 -12.09 9.97
C GLY A 128 -5.50 -13.25 10.88
N LEU A 129 -5.89 -14.35 10.23
CA LEU A 129 -6.16 -15.64 10.84
C LEU A 129 -5.37 -16.70 10.07
N GLY A 130 -4.49 -17.42 10.76
CA GLY A 130 -3.84 -18.61 10.25
C GLY A 130 -4.70 -19.83 10.56
N LEU A 131 -5.00 -20.62 9.54
CA LEU A 131 -5.74 -21.87 9.62
C LEU A 131 -4.79 -23.01 9.26
N PRO A 132 -4.59 -24.01 10.12
CA PRO A 132 -3.78 -25.17 9.76
C PRO A 132 -4.51 -25.97 8.68
N THR A 133 -3.94 -26.06 7.47
CA THR A 133 -4.57 -26.75 6.33
C THR A 133 -3.82 -27.99 5.86
N GLY A 134 -2.59 -28.16 6.32
CA GLY A 134 -1.82 -29.38 6.13
C GLY A 134 -1.66 -30.13 7.44
N ARG A 135 -1.56 -31.46 7.35
CA ARG A 135 -0.89 -32.22 8.39
C ARG A 135 0.55 -31.73 8.44
N GLN A 136 1.01 -31.31 9.63
CA GLN A 136 2.45 -31.20 9.83
C GLN A 136 3.00 -32.59 9.53
N GLY A 137 3.84 -32.73 8.51
CA GLY A 137 4.55 -33.97 8.30
C GLY A 137 5.38 -34.22 9.55
N THR A 138 4.93 -35.17 10.39
CA THR A 138 5.77 -35.71 11.44
C THR A 138 6.83 -36.52 10.76
N ILE A 139 8.08 -36.17 11.01
CA ILE A 139 9.19 -36.94 10.47
C ILE A 139 9.17 -38.29 11.16
N GLY A 140 9.05 -39.35 10.35
CA GLY A 140 8.94 -40.72 10.84
C GLY A 140 7.53 -41.34 10.75
N GLU A 141 6.55 -40.69 10.11
CA GLU A 141 5.39 -41.47 9.63
C GLU A 141 5.90 -42.35 8.48
N GLU A 142 6.07 -43.65 8.75
CA GLU A 142 6.56 -44.66 7.81
C GLU A 142 5.84 -44.51 6.47
N ASP A 143 6.59 -44.13 5.42
CA ASP A 143 6.17 -44.45 4.06
C ASP A 143 6.06 -45.98 4.01
N PRO A 144 4.89 -46.60 3.70
CA PRO A 144 4.69 -48.04 3.82
C PRO A 144 5.61 -48.92 2.95
N GLY A 145 6.56 -48.30 2.22
CA GLY A 145 7.59 -48.94 1.42
C GLY A 145 9.03 -48.52 1.70
N HIS A 146 9.34 -47.76 2.77
CA HIS A 146 10.72 -47.37 3.12
C HIS A 146 11.12 -47.86 4.51
N THR A 147 12.12 -48.75 4.54
CA THR A 147 12.72 -49.25 5.77
C THR A 147 13.61 -48.19 6.39
N ASP A 148 13.32 -47.87 7.66
CA ASP A 148 14.10 -47.05 8.59
C ASP A 148 15.61 -47.24 8.41
N ASP A 149 16.23 -46.28 7.73
CA ASP A 149 17.65 -46.24 7.38
C ASP A 149 18.47 -45.41 8.39
N GLY A 150 17.93 -45.13 9.57
CA GLY A 150 18.69 -44.55 10.68
C GLY A 150 19.21 -43.13 10.43
N HIS A 151 18.74 -42.48 9.37
CA HIS A 151 18.99 -41.06 9.15
C HIS A 151 18.05 -40.26 10.08
N GLY A 152 18.63 -39.46 10.97
CA GLY A 152 17.96 -38.89 12.14
C GLY A 152 16.75 -38.02 11.79
N SER A 153 15.71 -38.07 12.62
CA SER A 153 14.56 -37.15 12.58
C SER A 153 15.02 -35.70 12.45
N VAL A 154 14.49 -34.89 11.52
CA VAL A 154 14.80 -33.45 11.54
C VAL A 154 14.30 -32.93 12.90
N PRO A 155 15.15 -32.25 13.67
CA PRO A 155 14.81 -31.76 14.99
C PRO A 155 13.45 -31.03 15.02
N PRO A 156 12.58 -31.28 16.01
CA PRO A 156 11.24 -30.68 16.10
C PRO A 156 11.26 -29.14 16.09
N ASN A 157 12.33 -28.54 16.62
CA ASN A 157 12.60 -27.10 16.55
C ASN A 157 12.82 -26.55 15.11
N ILE A 158 12.98 -27.42 14.11
CA ILE A 158 13.05 -27.10 12.67
C ILE A 158 11.69 -27.12 11.99
N LEU A 159 10.73 -27.82 12.58
CA LEU A 159 9.46 -28.13 11.96
C LEU A 159 8.37 -27.17 12.39
N ALA A 160 8.14 -26.16 11.55
CA ALA A 160 6.78 -25.93 11.05
C ALA A 160 6.78 -24.95 9.87
N ILE A 161 6.08 -25.35 8.82
CA ILE A 161 5.60 -24.49 7.74
C ILE A 161 4.39 -23.73 8.33
N GLY A 162 4.66 -22.67 9.10
CA GLY A 162 3.65 -22.00 9.92
C GLY A 162 3.73 -22.42 11.38
N TYR A 163 2.61 -22.38 12.09
CA TYR A 163 2.48 -22.86 13.46
C TYR A 163 1.82 -24.26 13.50
N GLY A 164 1.12 -24.67 12.43
CA GLY A 164 0.30 -25.89 12.40
C GLY A 164 -0.83 -25.89 13.43
N ALA A 165 -1.13 -24.70 13.97
CA ALA A 165 -2.19 -24.40 14.89
C ALA A 165 -2.95 -23.19 14.35
N TYR A 166 -4.19 -23.02 14.79
CA TYR A 166 -4.91 -21.77 14.53
C TYR A 166 -4.09 -20.60 15.08
N SER A 167 -4.05 -19.47 14.40
CA SER A 167 -3.35 -18.30 14.91
C SER A 167 -4.05 -17.01 14.52
N GLY A 168 -3.89 -15.98 15.34
CA GLY A 168 -4.28 -14.61 15.04
C GLY A 168 -3.06 -13.78 14.74
N SER A 169 -3.17 -12.85 13.80
CA SER A 169 -2.11 -11.89 13.53
C SER A 169 -2.65 -10.46 13.41
N ALA A 170 -1.80 -9.52 13.77
CA ALA A 170 -2.03 -8.10 13.56
C ALA A 170 -0.73 -7.44 13.12
N GLU A 171 -0.80 -6.56 12.13
CA GLU A 171 0.31 -5.71 11.69
C GLU A 171 -0.18 -4.27 11.60
N LEU A 172 0.61 -3.36 12.16
CA LEU A 172 0.49 -1.93 11.93
C LEU A 172 1.73 -1.47 11.17
N ARG A 173 1.53 -0.78 10.05
CA ARG A 173 2.60 -0.22 9.24
C ARG A 173 2.30 1.23 8.95
N LEU A 174 3.28 2.09 9.21
CA LEU A 174 3.22 3.50 8.83
C LEU A 174 4.25 3.71 7.72
N THR A 175 3.85 4.27 6.59
CA THR A 175 4.77 4.67 5.52
C THR A 175 4.68 6.17 5.33
N GLN A 176 5.81 6.86 5.49
CA GLN A 176 5.91 8.31 5.36
C GLN A 176 7.03 8.67 4.38
N PHE A 177 6.68 9.37 3.30
CA PHE A 177 7.67 9.95 2.40
C PHE A 177 8.07 11.34 2.88
N ALA A 178 9.38 11.61 2.97
CA ALA A 178 9.91 12.94 3.27
C ALA A 178 10.27 13.69 1.98
N SER A 179 10.50 12.95 0.89
CA SER A 179 10.68 13.48 -0.47
C SER A 179 10.07 12.50 -1.47
N ARG A 180 9.97 12.91 -2.75
CA ARG A 180 9.57 11.97 -3.81
C ARG A 180 10.52 10.77 -4.01
N TYR A 181 11.70 10.81 -3.42
CA TYR A 181 12.72 9.78 -3.57
C TYR A 181 12.95 8.99 -2.29
N PHE A 182 12.53 9.50 -1.13
CA PHE A 182 12.91 8.94 0.16
C PHE A 182 11.74 8.89 1.12
N GLY A 183 11.60 7.74 1.79
CA GLY A 183 10.61 7.54 2.83
C GLY A 183 11.10 6.59 3.92
N VAL A 184 10.27 6.41 4.94
CA VAL A 184 10.50 5.48 6.03
C VAL A 184 9.24 4.65 6.26
N SER A 185 9.40 3.39 6.62
CA SER A 185 8.30 2.46 6.88
C SER A 185 8.51 1.69 8.19
N PRO A 186 8.28 2.31 9.35
CA PRO A 186 8.20 1.56 10.60
C PRO A 186 6.99 0.62 10.62
N SER A 187 7.18 -0.56 11.20
CA SER A 187 6.12 -1.55 11.37
C SER A 187 6.21 -2.26 12.72
N VAL A 188 5.06 -2.69 13.22
CA VAL A 188 4.96 -3.61 14.35
C VAL A 188 3.97 -4.69 13.97
N SER A 189 4.33 -5.95 14.19
CA SER A 189 3.40 -7.06 14.03
C SER A 189 3.49 -8.06 15.16
N ALA A 190 2.38 -8.73 15.40
CA ALA A 190 2.26 -9.81 16.35
C ALA A 190 1.54 -10.97 15.68
N ARG A 191 1.96 -12.20 15.99
CA ARG A 191 1.25 -13.42 15.65
C ARG A 191 1.20 -14.34 16.85
N GLU A 192 -0.01 -14.75 17.20
CA GLU A 192 -0.31 -15.57 18.36
C GLU A 192 -0.99 -16.87 17.93
N PRO A 193 -0.39 -18.04 18.17
CA PRO A 193 -1.09 -19.30 18.02
C PRO A 193 -2.13 -19.51 19.12
N PHE A 194 -3.23 -20.14 18.76
CA PHE A 194 -4.34 -20.51 19.62
C PHE A 194 -4.26 -22.02 19.89
N GLY A 195 -3.47 -22.39 20.90
CA GLY A 195 -3.32 -23.79 21.34
C GLY A 195 -2.23 -24.57 20.60
N ALA A 196 -2.27 -25.89 20.77
CA ALA A 196 -1.29 -26.81 20.21
C ALA A 196 -1.61 -27.19 18.75
N SER A 197 -0.58 -27.56 17.99
CA SER A 197 -0.71 -28.16 16.67
C SER A 197 -1.30 -29.58 16.75
N GLU A 198 -1.61 -30.17 15.59
CA GLU A 198 -2.01 -31.59 15.51
C GLU A 198 -0.96 -32.57 16.08
N SER A 199 0.32 -32.19 16.09
CA SER A 199 1.43 -32.98 16.65
C SER A 199 1.65 -32.74 18.15
N GLY A 200 0.78 -31.93 18.79
CA GLY A 200 0.89 -31.59 20.21
C GLY A 200 1.89 -30.48 20.52
N LEU A 201 2.50 -29.85 19.52
CA LEU A 201 3.44 -28.74 19.70
C LEU A 201 2.68 -27.48 20.10
N THR A 202 2.96 -26.96 21.30
CA THR A 202 2.52 -25.61 21.69
C THR A 202 3.60 -24.63 21.31
N MET A 203 3.27 -23.65 20.49
CA MET A 203 4.21 -22.61 20.09
C MET A 203 3.88 -21.29 20.78
N GLY A 204 4.88 -20.46 21.04
CA GLY A 204 4.67 -19.11 21.57
C GLY A 204 4.49 -18.05 20.50
N GLY A 205 3.95 -16.90 20.91
CA GLY A 205 3.80 -15.74 20.05
C GLY A 205 5.11 -15.21 19.47
N THR A 206 5.04 -14.67 18.26
CA THR A 206 6.14 -13.93 17.62
C THR A 206 5.74 -12.48 17.44
N TYR A 207 6.63 -11.58 17.87
CA TYR A 207 6.48 -10.14 17.72
C TYR A 207 7.62 -9.60 16.86
N LEU A 208 7.28 -8.73 15.92
CA LEU A 208 8.22 -8.11 15.00
C LEU A 208 8.12 -6.60 15.10
N MET A 209 9.27 -5.94 15.08
CA MET A 209 9.38 -4.48 14.97
C MET A 209 10.35 -4.18 13.84
N GLY A 210 9.84 -3.58 12.77
CA GLY A 210 10.60 -3.23 11.58
C GLY A 210 10.82 -1.74 11.46
N LEU A 211 11.96 -1.36 10.89
CA LEU A 211 12.22 -0.01 10.40
C LEU A 211 12.96 -0.10 9.08
N ASP A 212 12.27 0.24 8.00
CA ASP A 212 12.84 0.29 6.65
C ASP A 212 13.01 1.73 6.18
N ALA A 213 14.17 2.06 5.64
CA ALA A 213 14.37 3.23 4.79
C ALA A 213 14.02 2.87 3.35
N LEU A 214 13.28 3.74 2.68
CA LEU A 214 12.78 3.54 1.32
C LEU A 214 13.44 4.52 0.38
N ALA A 215 13.86 4.03 -0.79
CA ALA A 215 14.36 4.83 -1.89
C ALA A 215 13.55 4.54 -3.15
N VAL A 216 13.08 5.59 -3.83
CA VAL A 216 12.37 5.51 -5.12
C VAL A 216 13.18 6.28 -6.16
N PRO A 217 14.33 5.73 -6.61
CA PRO A 217 15.24 6.46 -7.52
C PRO A 217 14.57 6.76 -8.86
N VAL A 218 13.64 5.90 -9.29
CA VAL A 218 12.83 6.03 -10.51
C VAL A 218 11.41 5.54 -10.22
N PRO A 219 10.38 6.02 -10.95
CA PRO A 219 8.98 5.72 -10.64
C PRO A 219 8.60 4.24 -10.63
N TRP A 220 9.36 3.40 -11.33
CA TRP A 220 9.12 1.95 -11.45
C TRP A 220 9.95 1.09 -10.48
N LEU A 221 10.83 1.68 -9.66
CA LEU A 221 11.70 0.95 -8.73
C LEU A 221 11.58 1.51 -7.32
N VAL A 222 11.28 0.63 -6.38
CA VAL A 222 11.38 0.90 -4.94
C VAL A 222 12.46 0.00 -4.37
N VAL A 223 13.41 0.57 -3.65
CA VAL A 223 14.44 -0.17 -2.90
C VAL A 223 14.22 0.12 -1.42
N SER A 224 14.36 -0.90 -0.58
CA SER A 224 14.37 -0.73 0.86
C SER A 224 15.59 -1.37 1.50
N ALA A 225 16.03 -0.78 2.60
CA ALA A 225 17.01 -1.37 3.49
C ALA A 225 16.65 -0.99 4.93
N GLY A 226 16.81 -1.93 5.86
CA GLY A 226 16.27 -1.75 7.20
C GLY A 226 16.77 -2.75 8.22
N GLY A 227 16.11 -2.69 9.37
CA GLY A 227 16.31 -3.62 10.48
C GLY A 227 14.98 -4.21 10.91
N LEU A 228 15.01 -5.49 11.26
CA LEU A 228 13.88 -6.21 11.83
C LEU A 228 14.28 -6.82 13.17
N LEU A 229 13.68 -6.34 14.26
CA LEU A 229 13.75 -6.98 15.56
C LEU A 229 12.63 -8.02 15.65
N GLN A 230 13.01 -9.25 15.93
CA GLN A 230 12.11 -10.35 16.27
C GLN A 230 12.25 -10.68 17.75
N VAL A 231 11.11 -10.82 18.43
CA VAL A 231 11.04 -11.23 19.83
C VAL A 231 10.06 -12.40 19.96
N ARG A 232 10.49 -13.43 20.69
CA ARG A 232 9.70 -14.60 21.08
C ARG A 232 9.85 -14.78 22.58
N PRO A 233 8.99 -14.17 23.41
CA PRO A 233 9.20 -14.10 24.85
C PRO A 233 8.86 -15.39 25.59
N HIS A 234 7.97 -16.23 25.03
CA HIS A 234 7.48 -17.44 25.68
C HIS A 234 7.12 -18.50 24.63
N SER A 235 8.05 -18.83 23.75
CA SER A 235 7.89 -20.01 22.89
C SER A 235 8.41 -21.21 23.63
N GLU A 236 7.66 -21.69 24.63
CA GLU A 236 7.84 -23.02 25.21
C GLU A 236 7.37 -24.04 24.18
N GLU A 237 8.29 -24.43 23.29
CA GLU A 237 8.03 -25.53 22.38
C GLU A 237 8.13 -26.82 23.19
N GLU A 238 6.98 -27.29 23.68
CA GLU A 238 6.90 -28.48 24.51
C GLU A 238 6.54 -29.70 23.64
N VAL A 239 7.39 -30.73 23.69
CA VAL A 239 7.08 -32.07 23.16
C VAL A 239 7.10 -33.04 24.33
N GLU A 240 5.96 -33.69 24.59
CA GLU A 240 5.84 -34.75 25.61
C GLU A 240 6.36 -34.33 27.00
N GLY A 241 6.14 -33.09 27.46
CA GLY A 241 6.62 -32.64 28.79
C GLY A 241 8.03 -32.04 28.81
N ARG A 242 8.72 -31.93 27.67
CA ARG A 242 10.07 -31.37 27.55
C ARG A 242 10.06 -30.05 26.80
N ILE A 243 10.59 -29.00 27.44
CA ILE A 243 10.82 -27.69 26.80
C ILE A 243 12.01 -27.82 25.85
N LEU A 244 11.76 -27.74 24.55
CA LEU A 244 12.77 -27.76 23.49
C LEU A 244 13.36 -26.37 23.25
N ASN A 245 12.49 -25.36 23.20
CA ASN A 245 12.82 -23.96 23.01
C ASN A 245 12.11 -23.16 24.10
N SER A 246 12.71 -22.06 24.57
CA SER A 246 12.07 -21.14 25.54
C SER A 246 11.96 -19.70 25.01
N GLY A 247 12.37 -19.47 23.76
CA GLY A 247 12.27 -18.20 23.07
C GLY A 247 13.59 -17.51 22.84
N GLY A 248 13.51 -16.24 22.45
CA GLY A 248 14.69 -15.46 22.09
C GLY A 248 14.39 -14.15 21.41
N ARG A 249 15.46 -13.46 21.06
CA ARG A 249 15.46 -12.22 20.29
C ARG A 249 16.47 -12.30 19.16
N ALA A 250 16.08 -11.80 18.00
CA ALA A 250 16.96 -11.73 16.84
C ALA A 250 16.79 -10.37 16.16
N VAL A 251 17.89 -9.78 15.74
CA VAL A 251 17.94 -8.57 14.91
C VAL A 251 18.45 -8.98 13.55
N PHE A 252 17.69 -8.67 12.53
CA PHE A 252 18.05 -8.93 11.14
C PHE A 252 18.31 -7.61 10.41
N ALA A 253 19.31 -7.61 9.54
CA ALA A 253 19.42 -6.61 8.48
C ALA A 253 18.56 -7.07 7.30
N THR A 254 17.76 -6.17 6.74
CA THR A 254 16.87 -6.44 5.61
C THR A 254 17.28 -5.59 4.42
N ALA A 255 17.11 -6.15 3.23
CA ALA A 255 17.20 -5.40 1.98
C ALA A 255 16.21 -5.96 0.97
N SER A 256 15.54 -5.09 0.22
CA SER A 256 14.65 -5.51 -0.85
C SER A 256 14.64 -4.53 -2.02
N ALA A 257 14.25 -5.02 -3.19
CA ALA A 257 14.00 -4.24 -4.38
C ALA A 257 12.72 -4.72 -5.05
N SER A 258 11.88 -3.77 -5.44
CA SER A 258 10.57 -3.99 -6.03
C SER A 258 10.46 -3.21 -7.33
N VAL A 259 10.18 -3.91 -8.43
CA VAL A 259 10.14 -3.37 -9.79
C VAL A 259 8.72 -3.48 -10.32
N ARG A 260 8.10 -2.36 -10.66
CA ARG A 260 6.85 -2.29 -11.43
C ARG A 260 7.18 -2.36 -12.91
N ALA A 261 7.14 -3.57 -13.48
CA ALA A 261 7.46 -3.79 -14.89
C ALA A 261 6.37 -3.26 -15.84
N SER A 262 5.13 -3.21 -15.38
CA SER A 262 4.00 -2.58 -16.09
C SER A 262 2.93 -2.11 -15.11
N GLU A 263 1.84 -1.54 -15.62
CA GLU A 263 0.69 -1.19 -14.77
C GLU A 263 0.11 -2.38 -14.00
N ARG A 264 0.26 -3.59 -14.54
CA ARG A 264 -0.31 -4.83 -14.00
C ARG A 264 0.72 -5.77 -13.37
N VAL A 265 1.99 -5.69 -13.75
CA VAL A 265 3.01 -6.68 -13.35
C VAL A 265 4.08 -6.03 -12.50
N ALA A 266 4.38 -6.67 -11.36
CA ALA A 266 5.45 -6.29 -10.46
C ALA A 266 6.31 -7.49 -10.05
N PHE A 267 7.59 -7.25 -9.85
CA PHE A 267 8.57 -8.21 -9.36
C PHE A 267 9.16 -7.70 -8.05
N GLY A 268 9.50 -8.60 -7.15
CA GLY A 268 10.20 -8.29 -5.91
C GLY A 268 11.35 -9.26 -5.70
N VAL A 269 12.43 -8.76 -5.15
CA VAL A 269 13.51 -9.57 -4.58
C VAL A 269 13.88 -8.98 -3.23
N GLY A 270 14.34 -9.82 -2.32
CA GLY A 270 14.85 -9.34 -1.06
C GLY A 270 15.50 -10.44 -0.27
N GLY A 271 15.94 -10.07 0.91
CA GLY A 271 16.50 -11.02 1.84
C GLY A 271 16.76 -10.38 3.18
N ARG A 272 17.18 -11.25 4.09
CA ARG A 272 17.61 -10.85 5.42
C ARG A 272 18.74 -11.72 5.91
N VAL A 273 19.55 -11.13 6.77
CA VAL A 273 20.64 -11.81 7.47
C VAL A 273 20.55 -11.49 8.96
N PRO A 274 20.74 -12.46 9.87
CA PRO A 274 20.84 -12.17 11.28
C PRO A 274 22.12 -11.35 11.54
N VAL A 275 21.99 -10.31 12.35
CA VAL A 275 23.13 -9.47 12.79
C VAL A 275 23.41 -9.70 14.27
N HIS A 276 22.35 -9.95 15.05
CA HIS A 276 22.46 -10.29 16.45
C HIS A 276 21.37 -11.27 16.81
N THR A 277 21.73 -12.41 17.39
CA THR A 277 20.78 -13.39 17.91
C THR A 277 21.12 -13.69 19.36
N GLN A 278 20.08 -13.84 20.18
CA GLN A 278 20.16 -14.37 21.52
C GLN A 278 18.94 -15.25 21.73
N VAL A 279 19.18 -16.55 21.83
CA VAL A 279 18.15 -17.57 21.97
C VAL A 279 18.33 -18.31 23.29
N GLN A 280 17.26 -18.91 23.80
CA GLN A 280 17.26 -19.71 25.02
C GLN A 280 16.68 -21.09 24.71
N GLY A 281 17.51 -22.13 24.84
CA GLY A 281 17.16 -23.49 24.45
C GLY A 281 17.55 -23.81 23.01
N GLN A 282 16.93 -24.84 22.44
CA GLN A 282 17.22 -25.32 21.09
C GLN A 282 16.52 -24.42 20.08
N GLN A 283 17.25 -23.58 19.36
CA GLN A 283 16.66 -22.76 18.30
C GLN A 283 17.55 -22.73 17.07
N ILE A 284 16.94 -23.02 15.92
CA ILE A 284 17.60 -22.94 14.62
C ILE A 284 18.12 -21.54 14.33
N SER A 285 19.22 -21.59 13.61
CA SER A 285 20.16 -20.59 13.15
C SER A 285 19.95 -20.30 11.67
N GLU A 286 18.91 -19.55 11.33
CA GLU A 286 18.77 -19.02 9.97
C GLU A 286 20.02 -18.17 9.67
N THR A 287 20.89 -18.66 8.78
CA THR A 287 22.10 -17.97 8.32
C THR A 287 21.73 -16.81 7.41
N PHE A 288 20.79 -17.05 6.50
CA PHE A 288 20.15 -16.02 5.69
C PHE A 288 18.85 -16.54 5.09
N SER A 289 17.99 -15.61 4.68
CA SER A 289 16.87 -15.89 3.78
C SER A 289 16.87 -14.97 2.58
N LEU A 290 16.52 -15.51 1.43
CA LEU A 290 16.24 -14.80 0.20
C LEU A 290 14.78 -14.99 -0.19
N MET A 291 14.20 -13.99 -0.83
CA MET A 291 12.86 -14.04 -1.38
C MET A 291 12.85 -13.48 -2.80
N ALA A 292 11.99 -14.05 -3.63
CA ALA A 292 11.61 -13.53 -4.92
C ALA A 292 10.09 -13.58 -5.06
N SER A 293 9.48 -12.58 -5.67
CA SER A 293 8.04 -12.52 -5.87
C SER A 293 7.66 -11.97 -7.23
N LEU A 294 6.53 -12.46 -7.75
CA LEU A 294 5.83 -11.96 -8.91
C LEU A 294 4.40 -11.63 -8.50
N SER A 295 3.91 -10.46 -8.89
CA SER A 295 2.54 -10.03 -8.63
C SER A 295 1.91 -9.54 -9.92
N VAL A 296 0.70 -10.02 -10.20
CA VAL A 296 -0.12 -9.65 -11.36
C VAL A 296 -1.44 -9.06 -10.87
N SER A 297 -1.77 -7.89 -11.37
CA SER A 297 -2.96 -7.12 -10.98
C SER A 297 -3.99 -7.11 -12.10
N PHE A 298 -5.25 -7.22 -11.72
CA PHE A 298 -6.42 -7.28 -12.59
C PHE A 298 -7.50 -6.33 -12.04
N GLY A 299 -8.34 -5.77 -12.91
CA GLY A 299 -9.27 -4.71 -12.52
C GLY A 299 -8.58 -3.35 -12.38
N GLY A 300 -9.24 -2.39 -11.75
CA GLY A 300 -8.76 -1.01 -11.61
C GLY A 300 -9.01 -0.14 -12.83
N GLY A 301 -10.05 -0.43 -13.61
CA GLY A 301 -10.38 0.28 -14.85
C GLY A 301 -10.41 1.80 -14.66
N GLY A 302 -9.56 2.50 -15.42
CA GLY A 302 -9.96 3.77 -16.00
C GLY A 302 -11.19 3.50 -16.86
N GLY A 303 -12.20 4.37 -16.75
CA GLY A 303 -13.47 4.22 -17.43
C GLY A 303 -13.28 3.90 -18.91
N GLU A 304 -13.81 2.76 -19.33
CA GLU A 304 -14.07 2.50 -20.72
C GLU A 304 -15.17 3.49 -21.16
N ASP A 305 -14.88 4.23 -22.23
CA ASP A 305 -15.82 5.09 -22.93
C ASP A 305 -17.00 4.25 -23.44
N GLU A 306 -18.10 4.21 -22.68
CA GLU A 306 -19.41 3.82 -23.23
C GLU A 306 -20.05 5.06 -23.86
N HIS A 307 -19.88 5.13 -25.19
CA HIS A 307 -20.72 5.90 -26.07
C HIS A 307 -22.18 5.37 -26.06
N ASP A 308 -23.08 6.30 -26.39
CA ASP A 308 -24.46 6.14 -26.82
C ASP A 308 -25.53 6.10 -25.72
N HIS A 309 -26.29 7.20 -25.62
CA HIS A 309 -27.71 7.16 -25.99
C HIS A 309 -28.20 8.55 -26.41
N GLU A 310 -28.56 8.66 -27.70
CA GLU A 310 -29.52 9.63 -28.20
C GLU A 310 -30.85 9.50 -27.45
N GLY A 311 -31.48 10.63 -27.15
CA GLY A 311 -32.79 10.66 -26.51
C GLY A 311 -33.31 12.07 -26.34
N GLU A 312 -33.84 12.64 -27.43
CA GLU A 312 -34.75 13.78 -27.38
C GLU A 312 -35.91 13.52 -26.41
N SER A 313 -36.21 14.49 -25.54
CA SER A 313 -37.58 14.90 -25.23
C SER A 313 -37.56 16.19 -24.43
N GLY A 314 -38.16 17.22 -24.99
CA GLY A 314 -38.26 18.54 -24.39
C GLY A 314 -39.30 18.63 -23.28
N HIS A 315 -39.25 19.74 -22.55
CA HIS A 315 -40.44 20.36 -21.96
C HIS A 315 -40.16 21.86 -21.82
N GLU A 316 -40.91 22.66 -22.59
CA GLU A 316 -41.18 24.07 -22.35
C GLU A 316 -42.11 24.22 -21.14
N HIS A 317 -41.89 25.26 -20.33
CA HIS A 317 -42.88 26.17 -19.71
C HIS A 317 -42.03 27.35 -19.18
N GLY A 318 -42.31 28.63 -19.42
CA GLY A 318 -43.60 29.28 -19.57
C GLY A 318 -43.74 30.28 -18.42
N ASP A 319 -43.21 31.49 -18.65
CA ASP A 319 -43.77 32.80 -18.31
C ASP A 319 -44.21 33.19 -16.88
N GLU A 320 -43.70 34.38 -16.49
CA GLU A 320 -44.48 35.57 -16.11
C GLU A 320 -44.55 36.10 -14.64
N HIS A 321 -44.28 37.42 -14.55
CA HIS A 321 -44.73 38.48 -13.61
C HIS A 321 -44.08 38.59 -12.21
N ALA A 322 -43.99 39.76 -11.57
CA ALA A 322 -43.99 41.19 -11.91
C ALA A 322 -43.74 41.96 -10.59
N ASP A 323 -42.95 43.03 -10.65
CA ASP A 323 -43.00 44.32 -9.92
C ASP A 323 -43.37 44.42 -8.41
N GLU A 324 -42.53 45.13 -7.63
CA GLU A 324 -42.82 46.48 -7.06
C GLU A 324 -41.91 46.88 -5.86
N HIS A 325 -41.14 47.96 -6.10
CA HIS A 325 -40.78 49.14 -5.29
C HIS A 325 -40.28 49.13 -3.80
N ALA A 326 -39.20 49.93 -3.65
CA ALA A 326 -38.93 51.01 -2.68
C ALA A 326 -37.94 50.77 -1.51
N ASP A 327 -36.74 51.31 -1.73
CA ASP A 327 -35.89 52.16 -0.87
C ASP A 327 -35.99 52.03 0.67
N GLU A 328 -34.86 51.65 1.29
CA GLU A 328 -34.29 52.41 2.42
C GLU A 328 -32.81 52.06 2.61
N HIS A 329 -31.99 53.11 2.74
CA HIS A 329 -30.55 53.04 2.99
C HIS A 329 -30.26 52.58 4.43
N ASP A 330 -29.43 51.56 4.61
CA ASP A 330 -28.66 51.38 5.85
C ASP A 330 -27.25 50.85 5.55
N HIS A 331 -26.25 51.54 6.10
CA HIS A 331 -24.84 51.16 6.04
C HIS A 331 -24.58 50.17 7.18
N GLY A 332 -24.87 48.90 6.93
CA GLY A 332 -24.44 47.78 7.75
C GLY A 332 -23.68 46.79 6.88
N GLU A 333 -22.44 46.48 7.24
CA GLU A 333 -21.57 45.55 6.52
C GLU A 333 -22.14 44.12 6.63
N GLU A 334 -23.01 43.75 5.69
CA GLU A 334 -23.51 42.39 5.48
C GLU A 334 -22.43 41.51 4.82
N PRO A 335 -22.38 40.19 5.14
CA PRO A 335 -21.44 39.28 4.50
C PRO A 335 -21.74 39.23 3.00
N ALA A 336 -20.77 39.65 2.18
CA ALA A 336 -20.88 39.57 0.74
C ALA A 336 -21.33 38.16 0.32
N LYS A 337 -22.39 38.06 -0.48
CA LYS A 337 -22.85 36.81 -1.08
C LYS A 337 -21.63 36.04 -1.60
N ALA A 338 -21.35 34.89 -1.03
CA ALA A 338 -20.25 34.05 -1.47
C ALA A 338 -20.48 33.71 -2.94
N GLY A 339 -19.58 34.16 -3.83
CA GLY A 339 -19.61 33.80 -5.24
C GLY A 339 -19.51 32.29 -5.45
N ASP A 340 -19.72 31.82 -6.67
CA ASP A 340 -19.57 30.40 -7.03
C ASP A 340 -18.09 30.00 -7.09
N VAL A 341 -17.45 29.94 -5.92
CA VAL A 341 -16.05 29.58 -5.72
C VAL A 341 -15.98 28.24 -5.01
N ARG A 342 -15.28 27.27 -5.62
CA ARG A 342 -15.14 25.91 -5.09
C ARG A 342 -13.74 25.38 -5.37
N ASP A 343 -13.28 24.45 -4.55
CA ASP A 343 -12.09 23.66 -4.88
C ASP A 343 -12.48 22.49 -5.78
N ALA A 344 -11.79 22.35 -6.91
CA ALA A 344 -11.90 21.20 -7.80
C ALA A 344 -10.93 20.08 -7.41
N ALA A 345 -9.79 20.42 -6.82
CA ALA A 345 -8.87 19.47 -6.20
C ALA A 345 -8.01 20.16 -5.12
N ARG A 346 -7.61 19.37 -4.11
CA ARG A 346 -6.72 19.79 -3.00
C ARG A 346 -5.57 18.80 -2.86
N GLY A 347 -4.48 19.19 -2.20
CA GLY A 347 -3.38 18.29 -1.87
C GLY A 347 -2.61 17.73 -3.08
N GLY A 348 -2.76 18.32 -4.28
CA GLY A 348 -2.10 17.86 -5.50
C GLY A 348 -2.81 16.72 -6.24
N GLU A 349 -4.03 16.36 -5.84
CA GLU A 349 -4.87 15.40 -6.56
C GLU A 349 -5.26 15.92 -7.95
N SER A 350 -5.44 15.01 -8.93
CA SER A 350 -6.00 15.40 -10.24
C SER A 350 -7.51 15.60 -10.15
N PHE A 351 -8.09 16.22 -11.18
CA PHE A 351 -9.53 16.48 -11.28
C PHE A 351 -10.03 16.19 -12.70
N VAL A 352 -11.33 15.92 -12.81
CA VAL A 352 -12.00 15.75 -14.10
C VAL A 352 -12.51 17.10 -14.58
N LEU A 353 -11.88 17.64 -15.64
CA LEU A 353 -12.17 18.99 -16.13
C LEU A 353 -13.66 19.21 -16.44
N SER A 354 -14.32 18.27 -17.11
CA SER A 354 -15.74 18.39 -17.48
C SER A 354 -16.68 18.54 -16.27
N GLN A 355 -16.30 17.97 -15.11
CA GLN A 355 -17.06 18.10 -13.87
C GLN A 355 -16.80 19.44 -13.15
N ALA A 356 -15.63 20.05 -13.40
CA ALA A 356 -15.30 21.35 -12.82
C ALA A 356 -16.02 22.51 -13.54
N LEU A 357 -16.31 22.37 -14.84
CA LEU A 357 -17.01 23.39 -15.62
C LEU A 357 -18.44 23.61 -15.13
N ALA A 358 -18.84 24.86 -14.97
CA ALA A 358 -20.21 25.23 -14.61
C ALA A 358 -21.01 25.55 -15.89
N PRO A 359 -21.99 24.71 -16.30
CA PRO A 359 -22.75 24.92 -17.51
C PRO A 359 -23.47 26.28 -17.52
N GLY A 360 -23.37 27.02 -18.63
CA GLY A 360 -24.01 28.33 -18.79
C GLY A 360 -23.30 29.50 -18.10
N LYS A 361 -22.23 29.24 -17.33
CA LYS A 361 -21.38 30.23 -16.66
C LYS A 361 -19.98 30.27 -17.25
N VAL A 362 -19.35 31.44 -17.20
CA VAL A 362 -17.92 31.55 -17.46
C VAL A 362 -17.21 30.86 -16.29
N THR A 363 -16.32 29.91 -16.58
CA THR A 363 -15.58 29.16 -15.55
C THR A 363 -14.10 29.51 -15.61
N VAL A 364 -13.51 29.85 -14.47
CA VAL A 364 -12.06 30.00 -14.30
C VAL A 364 -11.55 28.84 -13.45
N VAL A 365 -10.61 28.07 -13.99
CA VAL A 365 -9.83 27.08 -13.23
C VAL A 365 -8.52 27.73 -12.81
N ASP A 366 -8.27 27.86 -11.51
CA ASP A 366 -7.11 28.52 -10.92
C ASP A 366 -6.17 27.49 -10.28
N PHE A 367 -5.01 27.27 -10.90
CA PHE A 367 -3.96 26.43 -10.36
C PHE A 367 -3.08 27.27 -9.42
N TRP A 368 -3.06 26.89 -8.14
CA TRP A 368 -2.46 27.69 -7.07
C TRP A 368 -1.63 26.84 -6.10
N ALA A 369 -0.83 27.49 -5.25
CA ALA A 369 -0.09 26.81 -4.18
C ALA A 369 0.14 27.75 -2.98
N THR A 370 0.33 27.19 -1.78
CA THR A 370 0.61 27.97 -0.57
C THR A 370 1.92 28.75 -0.64
N TRP A 371 2.93 28.22 -1.34
CA TRP A 371 4.22 28.87 -1.61
C TRP A 371 4.18 29.85 -2.79
N CYS A 372 3.10 29.87 -3.59
CA CYS A 372 2.95 30.76 -4.72
C CYS A 372 2.48 32.14 -4.25
N HIS A 373 3.42 33.07 -4.06
CA HIS A 373 3.09 34.44 -3.63
C HIS A 373 2.19 35.19 -4.62
N PRO A 374 2.43 35.18 -5.94
CA PRO A 374 1.56 35.88 -6.89
C PRO A 374 0.12 35.34 -6.94
N CYS A 375 -0.07 34.05 -6.67
CA CYS A 375 -1.39 33.42 -6.67
C CYS A 375 -2.35 34.08 -5.66
N LYS A 376 -1.85 34.56 -4.51
CA LYS A 376 -2.68 35.19 -3.47
C LYS A 376 -3.41 36.44 -3.95
N HIS A 377 -2.77 37.23 -4.81
CA HIS A 377 -3.39 38.43 -5.37
C HIS A 377 -4.46 38.09 -6.41
N ILE A 378 -4.22 37.04 -7.20
CA ILE A 378 -5.16 36.55 -8.20
C ILE A 378 -6.38 35.93 -7.51
N ASP A 379 -6.17 35.10 -6.49
CA ASP A 379 -7.23 34.45 -5.71
C ASP A 379 -8.18 35.49 -5.09
N ALA A 380 -7.63 36.50 -4.42
CA ALA A 380 -8.41 37.60 -3.85
C ALA A 380 -9.21 38.37 -4.91
N ARG A 381 -8.65 38.54 -6.12
CA ARG A 381 -9.36 39.20 -7.22
C ARG A 381 -10.50 38.33 -7.75
N LEU A 382 -10.27 37.03 -7.93
CA LEU A 382 -11.27 36.08 -8.38
C LEU A 382 -12.46 35.99 -7.40
N ASP A 383 -12.19 36.00 -6.09
CA ASP A 383 -13.24 36.03 -5.07
C ASP A 383 -14.12 37.27 -5.18
N HIS A 384 -13.50 38.44 -5.31
CA HIS A 384 -14.23 39.69 -5.50
C HIS A 384 -15.03 39.71 -6.81
N LEU A 385 -14.49 39.16 -7.90
CA LEU A 385 -15.21 39.07 -9.17
C LEU A 385 -16.38 38.08 -9.09
N ALA A 386 -16.19 36.91 -8.47
CA ALA A 386 -17.24 35.91 -8.31
C ALA A 386 -18.39 36.42 -7.43
N ALA A 387 -18.10 37.24 -6.43
CA ALA A 387 -19.13 37.90 -5.62
C ALA A 387 -19.95 38.94 -6.42
N LYS A 388 -19.34 39.61 -7.40
CA LYS A 388 -20.00 40.65 -8.23
C LYS A 388 -20.66 40.13 -9.50
N HIS A 389 -20.23 38.98 -10.00
CA HIS A 389 -20.66 38.41 -11.27
C HIS A 389 -21.24 37.01 -11.05
N PRO A 390 -22.56 36.87 -10.86
CA PRO A 390 -23.21 35.56 -10.63
C PRO A 390 -23.02 34.55 -11.77
N ASN A 391 -22.68 35.05 -12.96
CA ASN A 391 -22.34 34.28 -14.16
C ASN A 391 -20.88 33.80 -14.20
N LEU A 392 -20.08 34.05 -13.16
CA LEU A 392 -18.71 33.55 -13.00
C LEU A 392 -18.68 32.40 -11.99
N ALA A 393 -17.99 31.32 -12.35
CA ALA A 393 -17.63 30.22 -11.47
C ALA A 393 -16.10 30.10 -11.37
N VAL A 394 -15.58 29.93 -10.16
CA VAL A 394 -14.15 29.75 -9.90
C VAL A 394 -13.92 28.35 -9.34
N ARG A 395 -12.91 27.66 -9.87
CA ARG A 395 -12.54 26.29 -9.53
C ARG A 395 -11.06 26.24 -9.19
N ARG A 396 -10.73 26.11 -7.91
CA ARG A 396 -9.34 26.12 -7.44
C ARG A 396 -8.74 24.72 -7.48
N VAL A 397 -7.52 24.60 -7.96
CA VAL A 397 -6.76 23.36 -8.04
C VAL A 397 -5.42 23.58 -7.33
N GLU A 398 -5.25 22.94 -6.17
CA GLU A 398 -4.01 23.07 -5.41
C GLU A 398 -2.88 22.23 -6.03
N VAL A 399 -1.76 22.88 -6.32
CA VAL A 399 -0.52 22.32 -6.84
C VAL A 399 0.57 22.50 -5.76
N PRO A 400 0.62 21.63 -4.73
CA PRO A 400 1.56 21.77 -3.61
C PRO A 400 3.02 21.63 -4.05
N ASP A 401 3.26 20.95 -5.17
CA ASP A 401 4.54 20.87 -5.86
C ASP A 401 4.30 20.53 -7.34
N PHE A 402 5.29 20.81 -8.19
CA PHE A 402 5.19 20.59 -9.64
C PHE A 402 5.28 19.12 -10.08
N ASP A 403 5.53 18.19 -9.16
CA ASP A 403 5.48 16.75 -9.40
C ASP A 403 4.11 16.15 -9.00
N SER A 404 3.19 16.94 -8.42
CA SER A 404 1.83 16.51 -8.09
C SER A 404 1.03 16.07 -9.33
N ARG A 405 0.03 15.20 -9.15
CA ARG A 405 -0.79 14.71 -10.28
C ARG A 405 -1.49 15.84 -11.00
N ALA A 406 -2.00 16.82 -10.25
CA ALA A 406 -2.58 18.03 -10.81
C ALA A 406 -1.61 18.76 -11.75
N ALA A 407 -0.34 18.90 -11.36
CA ALA A 407 0.68 19.53 -12.18
C ALA A 407 1.07 18.68 -13.39
N VAL A 408 1.37 17.39 -13.20
CA VAL A 408 1.87 16.52 -14.26
C VAL A 408 0.84 16.30 -15.36
N GLU A 409 -0.45 16.18 -15.00
CA GLU A 409 -1.51 15.91 -15.97
C GLU A 409 -1.99 17.19 -16.68
N HIS A 410 -1.97 18.35 -16.01
CA HIS A 410 -2.64 19.56 -16.51
C HIS A 410 -1.70 20.74 -16.81
N LEU A 411 -0.52 20.84 -16.20
CA LEU A 411 0.40 21.95 -16.43
C LEU A 411 1.41 21.67 -17.56
N PRO A 412 1.89 22.72 -18.27
CA PRO A 412 2.94 22.57 -19.27
C PRO A 412 4.27 22.14 -18.64
N LYS A 413 5.16 21.50 -19.42
CA LYS A 413 6.43 20.94 -18.91
C LYS A 413 7.34 21.93 -18.19
N GLU A 414 7.30 23.21 -18.60
CA GLU A 414 8.05 24.29 -17.96
C GLU A 414 7.42 24.77 -16.64
N ASN A 415 6.31 24.16 -16.21
CA ASN A 415 5.69 24.18 -14.88
C ASN A 415 5.88 25.51 -14.13
N SER A 416 4.96 26.45 -14.33
CA SER A 416 4.95 27.74 -13.62
C SER A 416 3.58 28.02 -13.02
N LEU A 417 3.60 28.61 -11.82
CA LEU A 417 2.43 29.19 -11.18
C LEU A 417 2.59 30.71 -11.09
N PRO A 418 1.50 31.49 -11.15
CA PRO A 418 0.12 31.02 -11.32
C PRO A 418 -0.20 30.58 -12.75
N GLN A 419 -1.19 29.70 -12.89
CA GLN A 419 -1.73 29.32 -14.20
C GLN A 419 -3.26 29.24 -14.09
N LEU A 420 -3.96 29.89 -15.01
CA LEU A 420 -5.41 29.93 -15.01
C LEU A 420 -5.97 29.56 -16.37
N TRP A 421 -7.05 28.78 -16.38
CA TRP A 421 -7.80 28.46 -17.59
C TRP A 421 -9.16 29.13 -17.58
N ILE A 422 -9.49 29.82 -18.67
CA ILE A 422 -10.76 30.54 -18.82
C ILE A 422 -11.63 29.81 -19.84
N PHE A 423 -12.84 29.47 -19.44
CA PHE A 423 -13.85 28.80 -20.27
C PHE A 423 -15.09 29.67 -20.40
N ASP A 424 -15.68 29.73 -21.60
CA ASP A 424 -16.97 30.38 -21.80
C ASP A 424 -18.15 29.50 -21.30
N GLY A 425 -19.37 30.06 -21.32
CA GLY A 425 -20.57 29.35 -20.86
C GLY A 425 -20.96 28.11 -21.65
N SER A 426 -20.33 27.85 -22.81
CA SER A 426 -20.47 26.61 -23.58
C SER A 426 -19.47 25.52 -23.17
N GLY A 427 -18.54 25.85 -22.26
CA GLY A 427 -17.45 24.96 -21.86
C GLY A 427 -16.25 24.99 -22.79
N LYS A 428 -16.18 25.93 -23.75
CA LYS A 428 -15.03 26.07 -24.64
C LYS A 428 -13.92 26.88 -23.98
N ARG A 429 -12.70 26.33 -23.95
CA ARG A 429 -11.52 27.04 -23.44
C ARG A 429 -11.18 28.24 -24.33
N ARG A 430 -11.12 29.43 -23.74
CA ARG A 430 -10.84 30.71 -24.40
C ARG A 430 -9.38 31.10 -24.28
N ALA A 431 -8.82 30.97 -23.08
CA ALA A 431 -7.47 31.41 -22.79
C ALA A 431 -6.82 30.59 -21.66
N THR A 432 -5.49 30.61 -21.67
CA THR A 432 -4.64 30.24 -20.53
C THR A 432 -3.81 31.47 -20.19
N VAL A 433 -3.85 31.91 -18.92
CA VAL A 433 -3.19 33.13 -18.46
C VAL A 433 -2.36 32.84 -17.22
N THR A 434 -1.33 33.65 -16.98
CA THR A 434 -0.39 33.50 -15.85
C THR A 434 -0.20 34.79 -15.05
N THR A 435 -0.91 35.86 -15.41
CA THR A 435 -0.82 37.16 -14.74
C THR A 435 -2.21 37.72 -14.46
N LEU A 436 -2.29 38.61 -13.47
CA LEU A 436 -3.54 39.30 -13.12
C LEU A 436 -4.07 40.19 -14.25
N GLU A 437 -3.17 40.88 -14.96
CA GLU A 437 -3.53 41.77 -16.07
C GLU A 437 -4.13 40.99 -17.25
N ASP A 438 -3.54 39.84 -17.58
CA ASP A 438 -4.06 38.98 -18.64
C ASP A 438 -5.40 38.34 -18.27
N LEU A 439 -5.58 37.98 -16.99
CA LEU A 439 -6.86 37.49 -16.46
C LEU A 439 -7.98 38.51 -16.71
N GLU A 440 -7.78 39.77 -16.32
CA GLU A 440 -8.81 40.80 -16.51
C GLU A 440 -9.11 41.05 -17.98
N ARG A 441 -8.07 41.12 -18.82
CA ARG A 441 -8.23 41.36 -20.26
C ARG A 441 -9.08 40.30 -20.95
N GLU A 442 -8.89 39.03 -20.60
CA GLU A 442 -9.61 37.91 -21.22
C GLU A 442 -10.97 37.63 -20.56
N LEU A 443 -11.08 37.84 -19.25
CA LEU A 443 -12.29 37.49 -18.48
C LEU A 443 -13.39 38.55 -18.60
N MET A 444 -13.06 39.84 -18.53
CA MET A 444 -14.05 40.92 -18.48
C MET A 444 -14.99 40.96 -19.70
N PRO A 445 -14.53 40.78 -20.95
CA PRO A 445 -15.43 40.75 -22.11
C PRO A 445 -16.44 39.59 -22.08
N LEU A 446 -16.09 38.46 -21.46
CA LEU A 446 -16.97 37.29 -21.34
C LEU A 446 -18.05 37.50 -20.29
N LEU A 447 -17.77 38.30 -19.26
CA LEU A 447 -18.74 38.62 -18.21
C LEU A 447 -19.74 39.69 -18.64
N GLN A 448 -19.39 40.49 -19.66
CA GLN A 448 -20.21 41.57 -20.22
C GLN A 448 -21.06 41.16 -21.44
N SER A 449 -20.86 39.97 -22.00
CA SER A 449 -21.50 39.54 -23.26
C SER A 449 -22.92 38.95 -23.11
N LYS A 450 -23.63 39.29 -22.02
CA LYS A 450 -25.04 38.92 -21.80
C LYS A 450 -25.86 40.11 -21.38
#